data_AF-A0A2Z4HIA0-F1
#
_entry.id   AF-A0A2Z4HIA0-F1
#
_cell.length_a   1.000
_cell.length_b   1.000
_cell.length_c   1.000
_cell.angle_alpha   90.00
_cell.angle_beta   90.00
_cell.angle_gamma   90.00
#
_symmetry.space_group_name_H-M   'P 1'
#
loop_
_entity.id
_entity.type
_entity.pdbx_description
1 polymer ?
#
loop_
_entity_poly.entity_id
_entity_poly.type
_entity_poly.pdbx_seq_one_letter_code
_entity_poly.pdbx_strand_id
1 'polypeptide(L)'
;SQEFEVSMTRTVREEFLSAFKEEMEISSRLEKVQKAMESAVEDLELMGRLLDEFDLLQRRAQSVDLDEVDGKVSKLMPDLGFSPEDSERLVASFSGGWQMRMSLGKILLQEPDLLLLDEPTNHIDLDTIEWLEGYLQKQEVPMVIISHDRAFLDKLCTKIVETEMGVARTFEGNYS
;
A
#
# COMPACT_ATOMS: atom_id res chain seq x y z
N SER A 1 4.59 9.98 -10.19
CA SER A 1 3.71 10.32 -9.06
C SER A 1 3.23 9.05 -8.42
N GLN A 2 3.50 8.85 -7.13
CA GLN A 2 2.83 7.83 -6.34
C GLN A 2 1.43 8.34 -5.99
N GLU A 3 0.57 8.49 -7.00
CA GLU A 3 -0.86 8.59 -6.76
C GLU A 3 -1.34 7.15 -6.56
N PHE A 4 -1.46 6.74 -5.31
CA PHE A 4 -2.12 5.48 -4.98
C PHE A 4 -3.63 5.71 -5.05
N GLU A 5 -4.15 5.84 -6.27
CA GLU A 5 -5.58 5.79 -6.51
C GLU A 5 -6.12 4.45 -6.04
N VAL A 6 -7.24 4.50 -5.33
CA VAL A 6 -7.98 3.30 -4.91
C VAL A 6 -8.98 2.90 -5.98
N SER A 7 -9.14 1.61 -6.21
CA SER A 7 -10.12 1.11 -7.17
C SER A 7 -11.49 0.96 -6.52
N MET A 8 -12.46 1.77 -6.97
CA MET A 8 -13.84 1.73 -6.46
C MET A 8 -14.54 0.38 -6.66
N THR A 9 -14.07 -0.43 -7.61
CA THR A 9 -14.65 -1.73 -7.96
C THR A 9 -14.13 -2.88 -7.12
N ARG A 10 -13.08 -2.66 -6.33
CA ARG A 10 -12.47 -3.69 -5.47
C ARG A 10 -13.07 -3.70 -4.08
N THR A 11 -12.94 -4.83 -3.40
CA THR A 11 -13.13 -4.87 -1.95
C THR A 11 -11.94 -4.23 -1.23
N VAL A 12 -12.11 -3.87 0.04
CA VAL A 12 -11.02 -3.32 0.87
C VAL A 12 -9.83 -4.28 0.91
N ARG A 13 -10.09 -5.58 1.08
CA ARG A 13 -9.05 -6.61 1.07
C ARG A 13 -8.33 -6.69 -0.27
N GLU A 14 -9.07 -6.74 -1.37
CA GLU A 14 -8.47 -6.75 -2.72
C GLU A 14 -7.63 -5.50 -2.98
N GLU A 15 -8.06 -4.35 -2.47
CA GLU A 15 -7.34 -3.09 -2.63
C GLU A 15 -6.02 -3.10 -1.86
N PHE A 16 -5.98 -3.64 -0.64
CA PHE A 16 -4.74 -3.83 0.12
C PHE A 16 -3.82 -4.88 -0.50
N LEU A 17 -4.38 -6.02 -0.94
CA LEU A 17 -3.62 -7.05 -1.65
C LEU A 17 -2.99 -6.52 -2.94
N SER A 18 -3.59 -5.49 -3.56
CA SER A 18 -3.02 -4.85 -4.75
C SER A 18 -1.69 -4.11 -4.51
N ALA A 19 -1.30 -3.89 -3.25
CA ALA A 19 0.04 -3.40 -2.90
C ALA A 19 1.14 -4.42 -3.27
N PHE A 20 0.79 -5.71 -3.24
CA PHE A 20 1.64 -6.87 -3.51
C PHE A 20 1.47 -7.35 -4.94
N LYS A 21 1.86 -6.51 -5.91
CA LYS A 21 1.60 -6.77 -7.34
C LYS A 21 2.33 -8.02 -7.85
N GLU A 22 3.56 -8.24 -7.43
CA GLU A 22 4.39 -9.35 -7.90
C GLU A 22 3.86 -10.69 -7.35
N GLU A 23 3.54 -10.71 -6.07
CA GLU A 23 2.87 -11.79 -5.33
C GLU A 23 1.60 -12.24 -6.07
N MET A 24 0.71 -11.27 -6.33
CA MET A 24 -0.58 -11.52 -6.96
C MET A 24 -0.43 -11.97 -8.42
N GLU A 25 0.57 -11.46 -9.15
CA GLU A 25 0.87 -11.88 -10.51
C GLU A 25 1.38 -13.34 -10.54
N ILE A 26 2.31 -13.69 -9.65
CA ILE A 26 2.83 -15.05 -9.52
C ILE A 26 1.69 -16.02 -9.17
N SER A 27 0.85 -15.67 -8.20
CA SER A 27 -0.28 -16.50 -7.77
C SER A 27 -1.30 -16.72 -8.91
N SER A 28 -1.71 -15.64 -9.60
CA SER A 28 -2.62 -15.73 -10.75
C SER A 28 -2.06 -16.56 -11.89
N ARG A 29 -0.75 -16.48 -12.14
CA ARG A 29 -0.08 -17.22 -13.20
C ARG A 29 0.07 -18.70 -12.85
N LEU A 30 0.36 -19.03 -11.59
CA LEU A 30 0.35 -20.41 -11.10
C LEU A 30 -1.01 -21.08 -11.30
N GLU A 31 -2.10 -20.40 -10.94
CA GLU A 31 -3.46 -20.92 -11.13
C GLU A 31 -3.77 -21.19 -12.61
N LYS A 32 -3.38 -20.26 -13.50
CA LYS A 32 -3.55 -20.42 -14.96
C LYS A 32 -2.74 -21.59 -15.51
N VAL A 33 -1.50 -21.76 -15.08
CA VAL A 33 -0.64 -22.88 -15.52
C VAL A 33 -1.19 -24.20 -15.01
N GLN A 34 -1.64 -24.28 -13.74
CA GLN A 34 -2.32 -25.46 -13.20
C GLN A 34 -3.54 -25.85 -14.02
N LYS A 35 -4.42 -24.88 -14.31
CA LYS A 35 -5.60 -25.11 -15.13
C LYS A 35 -5.25 -25.51 -16.57
N ALA A 36 -4.18 -24.94 -17.14
CA ALA A 36 -3.71 -25.31 -18.46
C ALA A 36 -3.18 -26.76 -18.47
N MET A 37 -2.44 -27.18 -17.44
CA MET A 37 -1.94 -28.55 -17.29
C MET A 37 -3.10 -29.57 -17.23
N GLU A 38 -4.18 -29.27 -16.51
CA GLU A 38 -5.38 -30.13 -16.46
C GLU A 38 -6.01 -30.36 -17.85
N SER A 39 -5.87 -29.38 -18.75
CA SER A 39 -6.42 -29.45 -20.12
C SER A 39 -5.44 -30.00 -21.17
N ALA A 40 -4.14 -30.01 -20.88
CA ALA A 40 -3.07 -30.35 -21.82
C ALA A 40 -2.61 -31.82 -21.76
N VAL A 41 -3.41 -32.71 -21.17
CA VAL A 41 -3.04 -34.11 -20.86
C VAL A 41 -2.62 -34.91 -22.10
N GLU A 42 -3.16 -34.56 -23.28
CA GLU A 42 -2.88 -35.26 -24.54
C GLU A 42 -1.70 -34.66 -25.35
N ASP A 43 -1.23 -33.46 -25.01
CA ASP A 43 -0.13 -32.78 -25.69
C ASP A 43 1.14 -32.80 -24.82
N LEU A 44 2.02 -33.78 -25.09
CA LEU A 44 3.23 -34.01 -24.30
C LEU A 44 4.26 -32.86 -24.42
N GLU A 45 4.30 -32.17 -25.57
CA GLU A 45 5.20 -31.00 -25.74
C GLU A 45 4.70 -29.80 -24.94
N LEU A 46 3.40 -29.53 -25.01
CA LEU A 46 2.78 -28.46 -24.23
C LEU A 46 2.88 -28.75 -22.73
N MET A 47 2.60 -29.98 -22.31
CA MET A 47 2.75 -30.41 -20.92
C MET A 47 4.18 -30.20 -20.41
N GLY A 48 5.21 -30.54 -21.20
CA GLY A 48 6.60 -30.29 -20.84
C GLY A 48 6.90 -28.81 -20.58
N ARG A 49 6.45 -27.92 -21.47
CA ARG A 49 6.62 -26.46 -21.30
C ARG A 49 5.88 -25.92 -20.08
N LEU A 50 4.67 -26.41 -19.82
CA LEU A 50 3.86 -26.00 -18.67
C LEU A 50 4.49 -26.45 -17.35
N LEU A 51 5.07 -27.66 -17.29
CA LEU A 51 5.80 -28.15 -16.12
C LEU A 51 7.06 -27.31 -15.83
N ASP A 52 7.83 -26.96 -16.86
CA ASP A 52 9.00 -26.08 -16.71
C ASP A 52 8.59 -24.68 -16.21
N GLU A 53 7.50 -24.12 -16.75
CA GLU A 53 6.96 -22.84 -16.29
C GLU A 53 6.44 -22.93 -14.85
N PHE A 54 5.76 -24.02 -14.49
CA PHE A 54 5.24 -24.27 -13.15
C PHE A 54 6.37 -24.35 -12.12
N ASP A 55 7.46 -25.09 -12.40
CA ASP A 55 8.61 -25.19 -11.50
C ASP A 55 9.28 -23.81 -11.29
N LEU A 56 9.44 -23.03 -12.36
CA LEU A 56 9.98 -21.67 -12.24
C LEU A 56 9.09 -20.77 -11.37
N LEU A 57 7.77 -20.79 -11.59
CA LEU A 57 6.82 -19.98 -10.83
C LEU A 57 6.71 -20.43 -9.38
N GLN A 58 6.76 -21.74 -9.09
CA GLN A 58 6.75 -22.25 -7.72
C GLN A 58 7.99 -21.81 -6.95
N ARG A 59 9.18 -21.84 -7.57
CA ARG A 59 10.41 -21.34 -6.93
C ARG A 59 10.31 -19.85 -6.61
N ARG A 60 9.72 -19.06 -7.51
CA ARG A 60 9.44 -17.64 -7.25
C ARG A 60 8.40 -17.45 -6.15
N ALA A 61 7.33 -18.22 -6.14
CA ALA A 61 6.33 -18.19 -5.07
C ALA A 61 6.91 -18.63 -3.72
N GLN A 62 7.92 -19.50 -3.67
CA GLN A 62 8.61 -19.81 -2.40
C GLN A 62 9.50 -18.67 -1.92
N SER A 63 10.04 -17.86 -2.84
CA SER A 63 10.82 -16.67 -2.46
C SER A 63 9.95 -15.50 -2.01
N VAL A 64 8.63 -15.57 -2.26
CA VAL A 64 7.68 -14.51 -1.96
C VAL A 64 6.60 -15.09 -1.06
N ASP A 65 6.62 -14.77 0.23
CA ASP A 65 5.76 -15.41 1.23
C ASP A 65 4.28 -14.97 1.07
N LEU A 66 3.56 -15.62 0.15
CA LEU A 66 2.16 -15.34 -0.15
C LEU A 66 1.24 -15.51 1.06
N ASP A 67 1.59 -16.42 1.98
CA ASP A 67 0.83 -16.65 3.21
C ASP A 67 1.05 -15.49 4.20
N GLU A 68 2.23 -14.86 4.17
CA GLU A 68 2.53 -13.68 4.96
C GLU A 68 1.75 -12.44 4.49
N VAL A 69 1.45 -12.33 3.20
CA VAL A 69 0.71 -11.19 2.61
C VAL A 69 -0.64 -10.98 3.30
N ASP A 70 -1.44 -12.04 3.44
CA ASP A 70 -2.74 -11.98 4.11
C ASP A 70 -2.62 -11.65 5.60
N GLY A 71 -1.56 -12.14 6.24
CA GLY A 71 -1.19 -11.80 7.60
C GLY A 71 -0.88 -10.31 7.77
N LYS A 72 -0.09 -9.72 6.86
CA LYS A 72 0.26 -8.30 6.86
C LYS A 72 -0.97 -7.42 6.68
N VAL A 73 -1.85 -7.76 5.73
CA VAL A 73 -3.11 -7.01 5.51
C VAL A 73 -4.01 -7.09 6.73
N SER A 74 -4.21 -8.28 7.28
CA SER A 74 -5.08 -8.50 8.45
C SER A 74 -4.58 -7.77 9.70
N LYS A 75 -3.25 -7.62 9.85
CA LYS A 75 -2.64 -6.88 10.95
C LYS A 75 -2.75 -5.36 10.77
N LEU A 76 -2.62 -4.87 9.54
CA LEU A 76 -2.66 -3.44 9.24
C LEU A 76 -4.08 -2.86 9.27
N MET A 77 -5.09 -3.63 8.84
CA MET A 77 -6.47 -3.15 8.75
C MET A 77 -7.00 -2.51 10.06
N PRO A 78 -6.84 -3.14 11.23
CA PRO A 78 -7.23 -2.53 12.52
C PRO A 78 -6.50 -1.22 12.83
N ASP A 79 -5.21 -1.12 12.48
CA ASP A 79 -4.40 0.08 12.74
C ASP A 79 -4.89 1.28 11.90
N LEU A 80 -5.47 1.00 10.73
CA LEU A 80 -6.14 1.98 9.86
C LEU A 80 -7.59 2.27 10.28
N GLY A 81 -8.12 1.51 11.24
CA GLY A 81 -9.48 1.63 11.76
C GLY A 81 -10.53 0.78 11.05
N PHE A 82 -10.14 -0.14 10.15
CA PHE A 82 -11.07 -1.06 9.49
C PHE A 82 -11.43 -2.22 10.41
N SER A 83 -12.70 -2.60 10.41
CA SER A 83 -13.15 -3.83 11.05
C SER A 83 -12.95 -5.04 10.12
N PRO A 84 -12.92 -6.28 10.63
CA PRO A 84 -12.86 -7.47 9.79
C PRO A 84 -14.04 -7.58 8.81
N GLU A 85 -15.20 -7.05 9.17
CA GLU A 85 -16.41 -7.01 8.33
C GLU A 85 -16.24 -6.05 7.14
N ASP A 86 -15.37 -5.05 7.27
CA ASP A 86 -15.07 -4.10 6.20
C ASP A 86 -14.22 -4.71 5.07
N SER A 87 -13.55 -5.84 5.32
CA SER A 87 -12.70 -6.57 4.34
C SER A 87 -13.42 -6.80 3.01
N GLU A 88 -14.67 -7.25 3.08
CA GLU A 88 -15.46 -7.66 1.91
C GLU A 88 -16.31 -6.52 1.33
N ARG A 89 -16.28 -5.34 1.94
CA ARG A 89 -17.03 -4.19 1.44
C ARG A 89 -16.29 -3.55 0.27
N LEU A 90 -17.06 -3.04 -0.69
CA LEU A 90 -16.49 -2.28 -1.81
C LEU A 90 -15.89 -0.97 -1.32
N VAL A 91 -14.75 -0.58 -1.90
CA VAL A 91 -14.10 0.72 -1.69
C VAL A 91 -15.06 1.87 -1.96
N ALA A 92 -15.94 1.74 -2.96
CA ALA A 92 -16.98 2.72 -3.29
C ALA A 92 -17.95 3.03 -2.13
N SER A 93 -18.04 2.18 -1.10
CA SER A 93 -18.90 2.39 0.07
C SER A 93 -18.26 3.27 1.16
N PHE A 94 -17.02 3.71 0.97
CA PHE A 94 -16.24 4.48 1.94
C PHE A 94 -16.07 5.94 1.49
N SER A 95 -15.98 6.86 2.46
CA SER A 95 -15.73 8.28 2.20
C SER A 95 -14.30 8.53 1.69
N GLY A 96 -14.03 9.72 1.16
CA GLY A 96 -12.69 10.10 0.70
C GLY A 96 -11.61 9.99 1.79
N GLY A 97 -11.94 10.28 3.05
CA GLY A 97 -11.01 10.10 4.17
C GLY A 97 -10.60 8.64 4.36
N TRP A 98 -11.55 7.71 4.28
CA TRP A 98 -11.27 6.27 4.33
C TRP A 98 -10.47 5.78 3.12
N GLN A 99 -10.74 6.31 1.94
CA GLN A 99 -9.96 6.02 0.73
C GLN A 99 -8.49 6.46 0.90
N MET A 100 -8.26 7.64 1.48
CA MET A 100 -6.90 8.09 1.84
C MET A 100 -6.22 7.12 2.83
N ARG A 101 -6.95 6.59 3.82
CA ARG A 101 -6.41 5.56 4.73
C ARG A 101 -6.02 4.29 3.99
N MET A 102 -6.81 3.86 3.00
CA MET A 102 -6.47 2.71 2.15
C MET A 102 -5.22 2.99 1.32
N SER A 103 -5.12 4.16 0.69
CA SER A 103 -3.94 4.59 -0.07
C SER A 103 -2.69 4.58 0.80
N LEU A 104 -2.76 5.14 2.01
CA LEU A 104 -1.66 5.11 2.97
C LEU A 104 -1.32 3.68 3.39
N GLY A 105 -2.33 2.87 3.69
CA GLY A 105 -2.14 1.47 4.06
C GLY A 105 -1.41 0.67 2.98
N LYS A 106 -1.75 0.89 1.70
CA LYS A 106 -1.03 0.25 0.58
C LYS A 106 0.44 0.65 0.53
N ILE A 107 0.76 1.91 0.79
CA ILE A 107 2.15 2.37 0.83
C ILE A 107 2.89 1.65 1.97
N LEU A 108 2.28 1.55 3.14
CA LEU A 108 2.88 0.95 4.32
C LEU A 108 3.06 -0.57 4.19
N LEU A 109 2.16 -1.26 3.48
CA LEU A 109 2.31 -2.68 3.15
C LEU A 109 3.55 -2.97 2.29
N GLN A 110 4.06 -1.96 1.57
CA GLN A 110 5.29 -2.07 0.80
C GLN A 110 6.56 -1.87 1.65
N GLU A 111 6.42 -1.64 2.96
CA GLU A 111 7.54 -1.45 3.90
C GLU A 111 8.60 -0.45 3.39
N PRO A 112 8.20 0.80 3.07
CA PRO A 112 9.09 1.74 2.42
C PRO A 112 10.19 2.22 3.37
N ASP A 113 11.40 2.43 2.83
CA ASP A 113 12.51 3.04 3.57
C ASP A 113 12.32 4.55 3.79
N LEU A 114 11.45 5.20 3.01
CA LEU A 114 11.18 6.64 3.05
C LEU A 114 9.75 6.92 2.59
N LEU A 115 8.99 7.69 3.37
CA LEU A 115 7.67 8.18 2.98
C LEU A 115 7.76 9.60 2.40
N LEU A 116 7.14 9.80 1.24
CA LEU A 116 6.97 11.11 0.63
C LEU A 116 5.47 11.45 0.67
N LEU A 117 5.12 12.51 1.39
CA LEU A 117 3.74 12.96 1.57
C LEU A 117 3.59 14.36 0.98
N ASP A 118 2.77 14.48 -0.07
CA ASP A 118 2.48 15.76 -0.73
C ASP A 118 1.03 16.17 -0.46
N GLU A 119 0.86 17.28 0.25
CA GLU A 119 -0.42 17.81 0.75
C GLU A 119 -1.33 16.75 1.38
N PRO A 120 -0.86 16.00 2.41
CA PRO A 120 -1.57 14.86 2.97
C PRO A 120 -2.86 15.24 3.73
N THR A 121 -3.05 16.51 4.06
CA THR A 121 -4.25 17.03 4.75
C THR A 121 -5.33 17.53 3.80
N ASN A 122 -5.07 17.53 2.48
CA ASN A 122 -6.01 18.08 1.52
C ASN A 122 -7.21 17.15 1.32
N HIS A 123 -8.40 17.74 1.16
CA HIS A 123 -9.68 17.03 0.91
C HIS A 123 -10.10 15.99 1.97
N ILE A 124 -9.56 16.04 3.19
CA ILE A 124 -9.97 15.18 4.31
C ILE A 124 -10.57 15.97 5.47
N ASP A 125 -11.41 15.31 6.27
CA ASP A 125 -12.03 15.90 7.46
C ASP A 125 -11.07 15.95 8.65
N LEU A 126 -11.42 16.75 9.66
CA LEU A 126 -10.59 16.97 10.85
C LEU A 126 -10.30 15.66 11.58
N ASP A 127 -11.29 14.78 11.73
CA ASP A 127 -11.15 13.50 12.40
C ASP A 127 -10.13 12.60 11.69
N THR A 128 -10.08 12.62 10.36
CA THR A 128 -9.09 11.90 9.57
C THR A 128 -7.70 12.52 9.68
N ILE A 129 -7.59 13.85 9.75
CA ILE A 129 -6.32 14.55 9.99
C ILE A 129 -5.75 14.16 11.35
N GLU A 130 -6.54 14.21 12.42
CA GLU A 130 -6.08 13.86 13.78
C GLU A 130 -5.64 12.39 13.85
N TRP A 131 -6.38 11.49 13.20
CA TRP A 131 -5.98 10.09 13.08
C TRP A 131 -4.64 9.95 12.33
N LEU A 132 -4.48 10.66 11.20
CA LEU A 132 -3.28 10.60 10.37
C LEU A 132 -2.05 11.11 11.13
N GLU A 133 -2.18 12.24 11.81
CA GLU A 133 -1.13 12.78 12.69
C GLU A 133 -0.71 11.75 13.74
N GLY A 134 -1.68 11.20 14.48
CA GLY A 134 -1.41 10.21 15.53
C GLY A 134 -0.84 8.90 15.00
N TYR A 135 -1.14 8.56 13.74
CA TYR A 135 -0.59 7.40 13.06
C TYR A 135 0.86 7.63 12.63
N LEU A 136 1.13 8.74 11.92
CA LEU A 136 2.45 9.11 11.41
C LEU A 136 3.46 9.36 12.53
N GLN A 137 3.03 9.92 13.67
CA GLN A 137 3.90 10.09 14.85
C GLN A 137 4.45 8.76 15.42
N LYS A 138 3.76 7.64 15.18
CA LYS A 138 4.17 6.32 15.65
C LYS A 138 5.07 5.58 14.65
N GLN A 139 5.23 6.10 13.44
CA GLN A 139 6.04 5.46 12.42
C GLN A 139 7.52 5.76 12.64
N GLU A 140 8.34 4.73 12.50
CA GLU A 140 9.81 4.86 12.55
C GLU A 140 10.41 5.17 11.17
N VAL A 141 9.62 5.05 10.11
CA VAL A 141 10.04 5.33 8.73
C VAL A 141 10.29 6.84 8.58
N PRO A 142 11.44 7.28 8.05
CA PRO A 142 11.68 8.69 7.80
C PRO A 142 10.67 9.24 6.80
N MET A 143 10.27 10.50 6.97
CA MET A 143 9.22 11.14 6.19
C MET A 143 9.69 12.48 5.64
N VAL A 144 9.33 12.77 4.39
CA VAL A 144 9.39 14.11 3.80
C VAL A 144 7.95 14.53 3.56
N ILE A 145 7.55 15.62 4.22
CA ILE A 145 6.18 16.13 4.18
C ILE A 145 6.20 17.50 3.51
N ILE A 146 5.36 17.66 2.49
CA ILE A 146 5.04 18.94 1.86
C ILE A 146 3.61 19.26 2.26
N SER A 147 3.41 20.38 2.96
CA SER A 147 2.06 20.83 3.31
C SER A 147 2.02 22.34 3.54
N HIS A 148 0.87 22.94 3.25
CA HIS A 148 0.54 24.29 3.68
C HIS A 148 -0.01 24.36 5.13
N ASP A 149 -0.31 23.22 5.76
CA ASP A 149 -0.84 23.16 7.12
C ASP A 149 0.28 23.23 8.18
N ARG A 150 0.41 24.39 8.82
CA ARG A 150 1.42 24.65 9.84
C ARG A 150 1.25 23.77 11.08
N ALA A 151 0.02 23.52 11.52
CA ALA A 151 -0.24 22.73 12.71
C ALA A 151 0.12 21.26 12.50
N PHE A 152 -0.11 20.75 11.30
CA PHE A 152 0.30 19.41 10.88
C PHE A 152 1.83 19.27 10.84
N LEU A 153 2.52 20.23 10.20
CA LEU A 153 3.99 20.26 10.18
C LEU A 153 4.57 20.36 11.59
N ASP A 154 3.97 21.16 12.46
CA ASP A 154 4.45 21.37 13.82
C ASP A 154 4.46 20.12 14.70
N LYS A 155 3.49 19.23 14.46
CA LYS A 155 3.32 17.99 15.23
C LYS A 155 4.21 16.85 14.74
N LEU A 156 4.59 16.86 13.45
CA LEU A 156 5.24 15.72 12.79
C LEU A 156 6.70 16.00 12.43
N CYS A 157 7.02 17.22 11.99
CA CYS A 157 8.34 17.53 11.46
C CYS A 157 9.30 17.89 12.59
N THR A 158 10.49 17.29 12.56
CA THR A 158 11.61 17.62 13.45
C THR A 158 12.62 18.57 12.81
N LYS A 159 12.46 18.80 11.49
CA LYS A 159 13.30 19.65 10.66
C LYS A 159 12.44 20.27 9.57
N ILE A 160 12.62 21.57 9.36
CA ILE A 160 11.91 22.31 8.31
C ILE A 160 12.91 22.73 7.24
N VAL A 161 12.54 22.51 5.98
CA VAL A 161 13.26 23.03 4.81
C VAL A 161 12.34 24.02 4.11
N GLU A 162 12.69 25.31 4.19
CA GLU A 162 11.99 26.38 3.50
C GLU A 162 12.67 26.66 2.17
N THR A 163 11.90 26.68 1.08
CA THR A 163 12.39 27.07 -0.24
C THR A 163 11.84 28.43 -0.62
N GLU A 164 12.70 29.43 -0.71
CA GLU A 164 12.34 30.80 -1.11
C GLU A 164 13.26 31.27 -2.24
N MET A 165 12.69 31.76 -3.34
CA MET A 165 13.44 32.35 -4.47
C MET A 165 14.55 31.44 -5.02
N GLY A 166 14.34 30.12 -5.03
CA GLY A 166 15.32 29.13 -5.51
C GLY A 166 16.44 28.80 -4.51
N VAL A 167 16.36 29.30 -3.27
CA VAL A 167 17.28 28.96 -2.17
C VAL A 167 16.54 28.12 -1.15
N ALA A 168 17.14 26.99 -0.77
CA ALA A 168 16.66 26.14 0.32
C ALA A 168 17.39 26.51 1.62
N ARG A 169 16.65 26.79 2.69
CA ARG A 169 17.17 27.02 4.04
C ARG A 169 16.63 25.96 4.98
N THR A 170 17.50 25.43 5.83
CA THR A 170 17.14 24.39 6.79
C THR A 170 17.10 24.99 8.20
N PHE A 171 16.03 24.67 8.92
CA PHE A 171 15.82 25.01 10.32
C PHE A 171 15.72 23.73 11.13
N GLU A 172 16.46 23.66 12.24
CA GLU A 172 16.37 22.56 13.22
C GLU A 172 15.23 22.88 14.19
N GLY A 173 14.27 21.96 14.34
CA GLY A 173 13.02 22.20 15.05
C GLY A 173 11.79 22.03 14.17
N ASN A 174 10.62 22.19 14.77
CA ASN A 174 9.35 22.20 14.05
C ASN A 174 9.09 23.57 13.39
N TYR A 175 7.87 23.84 12.91
CA TYR A 175 7.55 25.05 12.16
C TYR A 175 7.46 26.32 13.05
N SER A 176 7.13 26.16 14.35
CA SER A 176 6.94 27.24 15.34
C SER A 176 8.19 27.60 16.16
#